data_AF-A0A3M1CY74-F1
#
_entry.id   AF-A0A3M1CY74-F1
#
_cell.length_a   1.000
_cell.length_b   1.000
_cell.length_c   1.000
_cell.angle_alpha   90.00
_cell.angle_beta   90.00
_cell.angle_gamma   90.00
#
_symmetry.space_group_name_H-M   'P 1'
#
loop_
_entity.id
_entity.type
_entity.pdbx_description
1 polymer ?
#
loop_
_entity_poly.entity_id
_entity_poly.type
_entity_poly.pdbx_seq_one_letter_code
_entity_poly.pdbx_strand_id
1 'polypeptide(L)'
;VKTQLGDSEVNAILAPVIADIDGSGGPEIGVVGTCTDESGEDAECFWGIDVDEGSLAMSVIWKEIIHDTTLGGGNSAFDFEGDGPFEVLQNDEQWVNIYSGLAHTQIYHAERTSVTGWELPLVVDVDNDDHAEIIVIQNGGLGGLSNIQGILVYGHVDNDWVATRRIWHQFDYHITNIRENATVPRFEVPNWTVYNNFLANQPFCQ
;
A
#
# COMPACT_ATOMS: atom_id res chain seq x y z
N VAL A 1 -3.39 -6.30 20.37
CA VAL A 1 -3.58 -5.38 21.52
C VAL A 1 -3.02 -4.05 21.06
N LYS A 2 -3.86 -3.02 20.92
CA LYS A 2 -3.46 -1.68 20.47
C LYS A 2 -2.54 -1.05 21.53
N THR A 3 -1.30 -0.73 21.16
CA THR A 3 -0.33 -0.05 22.06
C THR A 3 -0.27 1.41 21.65
N GLN A 4 -0.47 2.35 22.59
CA GLN A 4 -0.35 3.77 22.27
C GLN A 4 1.06 4.11 21.79
N LEU A 5 1.14 4.83 20.68
CA LEU A 5 2.39 5.26 20.07
C LEU A 5 3.11 6.28 20.95
N GLY A 6 4.36 5.98 21.30
CA GLY A 6 5.30 6.97 21.85
C GLY A 6 5.98 7.79 20.76
N ASP A 7 6.51 8.97 21.12
CA ASP A 7 7.12 9.97 20.21
C ASP A 7 8.28 9.45 19.31
N SER A 8 8.82 8.25 19.54
CA SER A 8 9.96 7.69 18.80
C SER A 8 9.78 6.23 18.37
N GLU A 9 8.56 5.70 18.37
CA GLU A 9 8.32 4.27 18.15
C GLU A 9 8.18 3.90 16.67
N VAL A 10 7.70 4.83 15.84
CA VAL A 10 7.52 4.65 14.39
C VAL A 10 8.14 5.81 13.64
N ASN A 11 8.77 5.51 12.51
CA ASN A 11 9.25 6.49 11.54
C ASN A 11 8.80 6.07 10.13
N ALA A 12 8.85 7.01 9.20
CA ALA A 12 8.44 6.80 7.82
C ALA A 12 9.59 7.23 6.88
N ILE A 13 10.00 6.33 5.99
CA ILE A 13 10.97 6.61 4.92
C ILE A 13 10.23 7.06 3.65
N LEU A 14 8.98 6.59 3.49
CA LEU A 14 8.09 6.84 2.38
C LEU A 14 6.78 7.46 2.83
N ALA A 15 6.01 7.98 1.87
CA ALA A 15 4.65 8.41 2.17
C ALA A 15 3.83 7.22 2.68
N PRO A 16 3.06 7.40 3.76
CA PRO A 16 2.24 6.34 4.30
C PRO A 16 1.00 6.10 3.43
N VAL A 17 0.55 4.86 3.37
CA VAL A 17 -0.79 4.54 2.86
C VAL A 17 -1.82 4.82 3.94
N ILE A 18 -2.98 5.35 3.53
CA ILE A 18 -4.11 5.64 4.41
C ILE A 18 -5.34 4.97 3.81
N ALA A 19 -6.01 4.10 4.57
CA ALA A 19 -7.18 3.34 4.12
C ALA A 19 -8.02 2.82 5.31
N ASP A 20 -9.29 2.48 5.07
CA ASP A 20 -10.19 1.85 6.04
C ASP A 20 -9.92 0.33 6.06
N ILE A 21 -8.90 -0.11 6.80
CA ILE A 21 -8.40 -1.50 6.77
C ILE A 21 -9.33 -2.43 7.56
N ASP A 22 -10.06 -1.91 8.54
CA ASP A 22 -10.95 -2.70 9.39
C ASP A 22 -12.45 -2.54 9.08
N GLY A 23 -12.80 -1.64 8.15
CA GLY A 23 -14.18 -1.36 7.73
C GLY A 23 -14.99 -0.58 8.76
N SER A 24 -14.33 0.05 9.74
CA SER A 24 -15.00 0.85 10.78
C SER A 24 -15.26 2.30 10.37
N GLY A 25 -14.76 2.73 9.20
CA GLY A 25 -14.97 4.05 8.62
C GLY A 25 -13.93 5.09 8.99
N GLY A 26 -12.93 4.72 9.80
CA GLY A 26 -11.77 5.54 10.13
C GLY A 26 -10.54 5.11 9.33
N PRO A 27 -9.53 5.99 9.15
CA PRO A 27 -8.35 5.57 8.42
C PRO A 27 -7.34 4.90 9.36
N GLU A 28 -7.01 3.66 9.05
CA GLU A 28 -5.73 3.08 9.44
C GLU A 28 -4.62 3.58 8.51
N ILE A 29 -3.38 3.47 9.00
CA ILE A 29 -2.19 3.95 8.32
C ILE A 29 -1.19 2.81 8.21
N GLY A 30 -0.71 2.54 6.99
CA GLY A 30 0.45 1.69 6.74
C GLY A 30 1.71 2.52 6.58
N VAL A 31 2.77 2.19 7.32
CA VAL A 31 4.02 2.96 7.34
C VAL A 31 5.22 2.05 7.14
N VAL A 32 6.09 2.38 6.20
CA VAL A 32 7.40 1.72 6.03
C VAL A 32 8.51 2.63 6.54
N GLY A 33 9.40 2.08 7.35
CA GLY A 33 10.47 2.82 8.03
C GLY A 33 11.50 1.92 8.72
N THR A 34 12.48 2.51 9.41
CA THR A 34 13.56 1.77 10.07
C THR A 34 13.21 1.28 11.47
N CYS A 35 13.63 0.08 11.81
CA CYS A 35 13.43 -0.54 13.12
C CYS A 35 14.67 -1.33 13.56
N THR A 36 14.59 -1.92 14.75
CA THR A 36 15.52 -2.99 15.15
C THR A 36 14.80 -4.34 15.15
N ASP A 37 15.51 -5.38 14.72
CA ASP A 37 15.06 -6.77 14.80
C ASP A 37 15.15 -7.34 16.23
N GLU A 38 14.79 -8.63 16.39
CA GLU A 38 14.87 -9.31 17.69
C GLU A 38 16.30 -9.50 18.21
N SER A 39 17.30 -9.42 17.32
CA SER A 39 18.73 -9.49 17.65
C SER A 39 19.31 -8.12 18.04
N GLY A 40 18.55 -7.04 17.82
CA GLY A 40 18.98 -5.67 18.04
C GLY A 40 19.76 -5.08 16.85
N GLU A 41 19.68 -5.69 15.68
CA GLU A 41 20.29 -5.20 14.44
C GLU A 41 19.32 -4.26 13.70
N ASP A 42 19.87 -3.33 12.93
CA ASP A 42 19.08 -2.41 12.11
C ASP A 42 18.33 -3.18 11.01
N ALA A 43 17.05 -2.85 10.83
CA ALA A 43 16.17 -3.46 9.83
C ALA A 43 15.17 -2.43 9.27
N GLU A 44 14.43 -2.81 8.23
CA GLU A 44 13.22 -2.10 7.81
C GLU A 44 11.99 -2.84 8.31
N CYS A 45 10.97 -2.08 8.69
CA CYS A 45 9.71 -2.61 9.15
C CYS A 45 8.54 -1.95 8.45
N PHE A 46 7.46 -2.73 8.37
CA PHE A 46 6.15 -2.27 8.00
C PHE A 46 5.27 -2.23 9.25
N TRP A 47 4.67 -1.07 9.54
CA TRP A 47 3.76 -0.88 10.66
C TRP A 47 2.35 -0.56 10.20
N GLY A 48 1.39 -1.09 10.95
CA GLY A 48 0.02 -0.65 10.92
C GLY A 48 -0.25 0.21 12.12
N ILE A 49 -0.95 1.31 11.88
CA ILE A 49 -1.36 2.25 12.91
C ILE A 49 -2.86 2.48 12.79
N ASP A 50 -3.53 2.39 13.92
CA ASP A 50 -4.91 2.79 14.10
C ASP A 50 -4.98 4.21 14.67
N VAL A 51 -5.92 5.01 14.17
CA VAL A 51 -6.13 6.40 14.59
C VAL A 51 -7.53 6.57 15.16
N ASP A 52 -7.62 6.93 16.44
CA ASP A 52 -8.89 7.34 17.05
C ASP A 52 -9.25 8.75 16.56
N GLU A 53 -10.25 8.88 15.69
CA GLU A 53 -10.64 10.17 15.10
C GLU A 53 -11.13 11.20 16.12
N GLY A 54 -11.67 10.76 17.26
CA GLY A 54 -12.22 11.64 18.29
C GLY A 54 -11.16 12.30 19.16
N SER A 55 -10.03 11.62 19.37
CA SER A 55 -8.94 12.04 20.26
C SER A 55 -7.61 12.27 19.54
N LEU A 56 -7.50 11.84 18.28
CA LEU A 56 -6.26 11.76 17.50
C LEU A 56 -5.20 10.88 18.14
N ALA A 57 -5.59 9.99 19.06
CA ALA A 57 -4.69 9.02 19.65
C ALA A 57 -4.33 7.97 18.59
N MET A 58 -3.04 7.70 18.44
CA MET A 58 -2.54 6.71 17.50
C MET A 58 -2.06 5.47 18.27
N SER A 59 -2.31 4.28 17.70
CA SER A 59 -1.85 3.02 18.29
C SER A 59 -1.30 2.05 17.26
N VAL A 60 -0.20 1.37 17.60
CA VAL A 60 0.34 0.31 16.75
C VAL A 60 -0.59 -0.91 16.81
N ILE A 61 -1.01 -1.39 15.64
CA ILE A 61 -1.82 -2.61 15.48
C ILE A 61 -0.96 -3.81 15.08
N TRP A 62 0.04 -3.62 14.22
CA TRP A 62 0.98 -4.64 13.80
C TRP A 62 2.34 -4.02 13.42
N LYS A 63 3.37 -4.86 13.47
CA LYS A 63 4.75 -4.58 13.05
C LYS A 63 5.30 -5.85 12.41
N GLU A 64 5.81 -5.72 11.20
CA GLU A 64 6.51 -6.77 10.47
C GLU A 64 7.91 -6.29 10.11
N ILE A 65 8.92 -7.15 10.24
CA ILE A 65 10.24 -6.90 9.69
C ILE A 65 10.23 -7.41 8.25
N ILE A 66 10.53 -6.52 7.30
CA ILE A 66 10.50 -6.82 5.87
C ILE A 66 11.92 -7.11 5.34
N HIS A 67 12.04 -7.85 4.25
CA HIS A 67 13.35 -8.15 3.67
C HIS A 67 13.78 -7.01 2.75
N ASP A 68 14.26 -5.94 3.35
CA ASP A 68 14.68 -4.75 2.63
C ASP A 68 15.87 -4.09 3.32
N THR A 69 17.06 -4.35 2.79
CA THR A 69 18.32 -3.81 3.31
C THR A 69 18.70 -2.50 2.63
N THR A 70 18.17 -2.25 1.45
CA THR A 70 18.36 -1.01 0.69
C THR A 70 17.41 0.11 1.10
N LEU A 71 16.33 -0.25 1.79
CA LEU A 71 15.25 0.60 2.28
C LEU A 71 14.43 1.22 1.15
N GLY A 72 13.14 1.47 1.39
CA GLY A 72 12.30 2.20 0.45
C GLY A 72 11.42 1.33 -0.42
N GLY A 73 11.07 0.13 0.05
CA GLY A 73 9.96 -0.65 -0.45
C GLY A 73 8.62 0.02 -0.12
N GLY A 74 7.89 0.50 -1.11
CA GLY A 74 6.65 1.24 -0.87
C GLY A 74 5.41 0.38 -0.67
N ASN A 75 4.30 1.07 -0.43
CA ASN A 75 3.02 0.49 -0.07
C ASN A 75 1.86 1.22 -0.78
N SER A 76 0.72 0.54 -0.87
CA SER A 76 -0.54 1.09 -1.33
C SER A 76 -1.70 0.26 -0.78
N ALA A 77 -2.94 0.65 -1.04
CA ALA A 77 -4.10 -0.11 -0.59
C ALA A 77 -5.19 -0.18 -1.66
N PHE A 78 -5.99 -1.25 -1.59
CA PHE A 78 -7.15 -1.46 -2.42
C PHE A 78 -8.04 -2.52 -1.77
N ASP A 79 -9.36 -2.32 -1.79
CA ASP A 79 -10.36 -3.34 -1.46
C ASP A 79 -10.54 -4.25 -2.68
N PHE A 80 -9.91 -5.43 -2.66
CA PHE A 80 -9.84 -6.33 -3.82
C PHE A 80 -11.16 -7.08 -4.06
N GLU A 81 -11.88 -7.39 -3.01
CA GLU A 81 -13.12 -8.16 -3.00
C GLU A 81 -14.38 -7.29 -3.09
N GLY A 82 -14.26 -5.97 -2.88
CA GLY A 82 -15.37 -5.03 -2.84
C GLY A 82 -16.25 -5.20 -1.60
N ASP A 83 -15.71 -5.70 -0.48
CA ASP A 83 -16.47 -5.98 0.74
C ASP A 83 -16.40 -4.86 1.79
N GLY A 84 -15.62 -3.80 1.51
CA GLY A 84 -15.54 -2.56 2.28
C GLY A 84 -14.15 -2.32 2.89
N PRO A 85 -13.64 -3.22 3.76
CA PRO A 85 -12.27 -3.19 4.25
C PRO A 85 -11.23 -3.16 3.12
N PHE A 86 -10.13 -2.44 3.36
CA PHE A 86 -9.02 -2.35 2.43
C PHE A 86 -7.91 -3.35 2.77
N GLU A 87 -7.43 -4.07 1.75
CA GLU A 87 -6.15 -4.74 1.82
C GLU A 87 -5.01 -3.76 1.61
N VAL A 88 -3.88 -4.05 2.23
CA VAL A 88 -2.66 -3.26 2.09
C VAL A 88 -1.58 -4.06 1.36
N LEU A 89 -1.02 -3.42 0.34
CA LEU A 89 0.10 -3.93 -0.44
C LEU A 89 1.41 -3.37 0.10
N GLN A 90 2.44 -4.21 0.14
CA GLN A 90 3.81 -3.81 0.46
C GLN A 90 4.78 -4.61 -0.40
N ASN A 91 5.78 -3.93 -0.96
CA ASN A 91 6.88 -4.59 -1.68
C ASN A 91 8.19 -4.40 -0.94
N ASP A 92 9.03 -5.43 -0.85
CA ASP A 92 10.39 -5.37 -0.28
C ASP A 92 11.46 -5.70 -1.35
N GLU A 93 12.67 -6.16 -1.05
CA GLU A 93 13.68 -6.47 -2.10
C GLU A 93 13.39 -7.73 -2.93
N GLN A 94 12.45 -8.58 -2.53
CA GLN A 94 12.22 -9.89 -3.15
C GLN A 94 10.75 -10.22 -3.43
N TRP A 95 9.82 -9.49 -2.83
CA TRP A 95 8.40 -9.82 -2.89
C TRP A 95 7.50 -8.61 -3.05
N VAL A 96 6.31 -8.89 -3.56
CA VAL A 96 5.08 -8.10 -3.38
C VAL A 96 4.14 -8.92 -2.51
N ASN A 97 3.63 -8.31 -1.45
CA ASN A 97 2.74 -8.90 -0.47
C ASN A 97 1.43 -8.14 -0.41
N ILE A 98 0.33 -8.84 -0.12
CA ILE A 98 -0.97 -8.24 0.19
C ILE A 98 -1.44 -8.79 1.53
N TYR A 99 -1.84 -7.89 2.42
CA TYR A 99 -2.30 -8.20 3.76
C TYR A 99 -3.72 -7.72 3.97
N SER A 100 -4.56 -8.56 4.59
CA SER A 100 -5.95 -8.25 4.92
C SER A 100 -6.16 -8.12 6.42
N GLY A 101 -6.95 -7.11 6.79
CA GLY A 101 -7.44 -6.83 8.13
C GLY A 101 -6.38 -6.47 9.18
N LEU A 102 -6.83 -6.07 10.37
CA LEU A 102 -5.96 -5.68 11.49
C LEU A 102 -5.06 -6.80 12.03
N ALA A 103 -5.37 -8.05 11.67
CA ALA A 103 -4.52 -9.20 12.01
C ALA A 103 -3.28 -9.31 11.12
N HIS A 104 -3.17 -8.47 10.08
CA HIS A 104 -2.06 -8.47 9.12
C HIS A 104 -1.89 -9.83 8.43
N THR A 105 -3.01 -10.42 7.98
CA THR A 105 -3.00 -11.76 7.39
C THR A 105 -2.52 -11.66 5.95
N GLN A 106 -1.38 -12.24 5.62
CA GLN A 106 -0.87 -12.29 4.25
C GLN A 106 -1.77 -13.19 3.38
N ILE A 107 -2.47 -12.59 2.43
CA ILE A 107 -3.39 -13.27 1.50
C ILE A 107 -2.79 -13.48 0.11
N TYR A 108 -1.76 -12.71 -0.25
CA TYR A 108 -1.03 -12.86 -1.50
C TYR A 108 0.46 -12.60 -1.29
N HIS A 109 1.26 -13.30 -2.09
CA HIS A 109 2.71 -13.20 -2.09
C HIS A 109 3.26 -13.67 -3.43
N ALA A 110 4.03 -12.82 -4.08
CA ALA A 110 4.70 -13.16 -5.33
C ALA A 110 6.13 -12.64 -5.39
N GLU A 111 6.99 -13.40 -6.05
CA GLU A 111 8.38 -13.03 -6.26
C GLU A 111 8.49 -11.89 -7.28
N ARG A 112 9.28 -10.88 -6.91
CA ARG A 112 9.77 -9.83 -7.81
C ARG A 112 11.08 -9.32 -7.22
N THR A 113 12.08 -8.95 -8.02
CA THR A 113 13.35 -8.47 -7.47
C THR A 113 13.60 -6.98 -7.75
N SER A 114 13.91 -6.22 -6.70
CA SER A 114 14.16 -4.77 -6.76
C SER A 114 15.20 -4.37 -5.72
N VAL A 115 15.91 -3.27 -5.99
CA VAL A 115 16.74 -2.53 -5.03
C VAL A 115 15.94 -1.53 -4.18
N THR A 116 14.61 -1.53 -4.29
CA THR A 116 13.69 -0.76 -3.42
C THR A 116 13.96 0.76 -3.42
N GLY A 117 13.98 1.37 -4.61
CA GLY A 117 14.32 2.77 -4.83
C GLY A 117 13.13 3.74 -4.71
N TRP A 118 12.34 3.62 -3.64
CA TRP A 118 11.07 4.37 -3.45
C TRP A 118 10.03 4.05 -4.52
N GLU A 119 9.79 2.77 -4.82
CA GLU A 119 8.71 2.35 -5.72
C GLU A 119 7.40 2.08 -4.96
N LEU A 120 6.26 2.18 -5.64
CA LEU A 120 4.95 1.82 -5.09
C LEU A 120 4.37 0.63 -5.88
N PRO A 121 3.71 -0.34 -5.21
CA PRO A 121 2.75 -1.19 -5.89
C PRO A 121 1.55 -0.33 -6.32
N LEU A 122 1.14 -0.41 -7.57
CA LEU A 122 -0.02 0.35 -8.07
C LEU A 122 -1.17 -0.61 -8.30
N VAL A 123 -2.40 -0.17 -7.99
CA VAL A 123 -3.62 -0.94 -8.30
C VAL A 123 -4.49 -0.10 -9.22
N VAL A 124 -4.70 -0.57 -10.45
CA VAL A 124 -5.51 0.08 -11.51
C VAL A 124 -6.09 -0.99 -12.42
N ASP A 125 -7.18 -0.67 -13.12
CA ASP A 125 -7.64 -1.45 -14.26
C ASP A 125 -6.73 -1.09 -15.47
N VAL A 126 -5.84 -2.01 -15.86
CA VAL A 126 -4.78 -1.78 -16.85
C VAL A 126 -5.28 -1.96 -18.27
N ASP A 127 -6.11 -2.99 -18.49
CA ASP A 127 -6.54 -3.40 -19.82
C ASP A 127 -8.01 -3.09 -20.14
N ASN A 128 -8.71 -2.43 -19.22
CA ASN A 128 -10.09 -1.98 -19.32
C ASN A 128 -11.06 -3.16 -19.44
N ASP A 129 -10.88 -4.19 -18.63
CA ASP A 129 -11.79 -5.33 -18.55
C ASP A 129 -12.76 -5.30 -17.35
N ASP A 130 -12.79 -4.17 -16.62
CA ASP A 130 -13.54 -3.98 -15.38
C ASP A 130 -13.05 -4.87 -14.22
N HIS A 131 -11.77 -5.26 -14.23
CA HIS A 131 -11.07 -5.88 -13.11
C HIS A 131 -9.80 -5.07 -12.77
N ALA A 132 -9.38 -5.15 -11.50
CA ALA A 132 -8.16 -4.47 -11.08
C ALA A 132 -6.94 -5.37 -11.36
N GLU A 133 -5.81 -4.74 -11.68
CA GLU A 133 -4.50 -5.37 -11.69
C GLU A 133 -3.52 -4.65 -10.76
N ILE A 134 -2.51 -5.40 -10.33
CA ILE A 134 -1.37 -4.88 -9.59
C ILE A 134 -0.22 -4.66 -10.56
N ILE A 135 0.32 -3.45 -10.59
CA ILE A 135 1.55 -3.12 -11.31
C ILE A 135 2.69 -2.95 -10.31
N VAL A 136 3.78 -3.68 -10.53
CA VAL A 136 5.04 -3.48 -9.81
C VAL A 136 6.22 -3.38 -10.77
N ILE A 137 7.32 -2.83 -10.29
CA ILE A 137 8.59 -2.84 -11.03
C ILE A 137 9.50 -3.98 -10.56
N GLN A 138 10.43 -4.35 -11.41
CA GLN A 138 11.57 -5.21 -11.09
C GLN A 138 12.82 -4.66 -11.78
N ASN A 139 13.95 -4.62 -11.08
CA ASN A 139 15.20 -4.05 -11.60
C ASN A 139 16.42 -4.97 -11.38
N GLY A 140 16.18 -6.21 -10.96
CA GLY A 140 17.22 -7.23 -10.77
C GLY A 140 17.85 -7.23 -9.38
N GLY A 141 17.48 -6.28 -8.50
CA GLY A 141 17.90 -6.27 -7.10
C GLY A 141 19.34 -5.83 -6.86
N LEU A 142 19.67 -5.63 -5.58
CA LEU A 142 21.01 -5.27 -5.15
C LEU A 142 22.03 -6.32 -5.59
N GLY A 143 23.10 -5.91 -6.29
CA GLY A 143 24.14 -6.85 -6.74
C GLY A 143 23.71 -7.79 -7.89
N GLY A 144 22.53 -7.58 -8.49
CA GLY A 144 22.06 -8.38 -9.61
C GLY A 144 21.58 -9.78 -9.20
N LEU A 145 20.85 -9.87 -8.08
CA LEU A 145 20.19 -11.10 -7.60
C LEU A 145 19.34 -11.78 -8.69
N SER A 146 18.77 -10.98 -9.59
CA SER A 146 18.03 -11.44 -10.76
C SER A 146 18.48 -10.70 -12.02
N ASN A 147 18.40 -11.38 -13.16
CA ASN A 147 18.60 -10.79 -14.48
C ASN A 147 17.28 -10.31 -15.12
N ILE A 148 16.16 -10.46 -14.41
CA ILE A 148 14.83 -10.06 -14.87
C ILE A 148 14.58 -8.62 -14.44
N GLN A 149 14.18 -7.78 -15.41
CA GLN A 149 13.96 -6.35 -15.25
C GLN A 149 12.74 -5.92 -16.06
N GLY A 150 12.04 -4.89 -15.61
CA GLY A 150 10.87 -4.34 -16.29
C GLY A 150 9.69 -4.11 -15.34
N ILE A 151 8.50 -4.27 -15.90
CA ILE A 151 7.22 -4.09 -15.21
C ILE A 151 6.53 -5.45 -15.16
N LEU A 152 5.98 -5.80 -14.00
CA LEU A 152 5.09 -6.94 -13.81
C LEU A 152 3.67 -6.41 -13.61
N VAL A 153 2.72 -7.08 -14.25
CA VAL A 153 1.29 -6.84 -14.09
C VAL A 153 0.66 -8.14 -13.65
N TYR A 154 0.03 -8.15 -12.49
CA TYR A 154 -0.70 -9.29 -11.94
C TYR A 154 -2.19 -9.00 -12.02
N GLY A 155 -2.98 -9.97 -12.48
CA GLY A 155 -4.43 -9.97 -12.39
C GLY A 155 -4.91 -11.24 -11.67
N HIS A 156 -6.14 -11.22 -11.18
CA HIS A 156 -6.74 -12.40 -10.56
C HIS A 156 -7.01 -13.48 -11.62
N VAL A 157 -6.72 -14.75 -11.32
CA VAL A 157 -6.85 -15.86 -12.29
C VAL A 157 -8.29 -16.06 -12.78
N ASP A 158 -9.26 -15.76 -11.91
CA ASP A 158 -10.70 -15.88 -12.17
C ASP A 158 -11.38 -14.53 -12.39
N ASN A 159 -10.62 -13.42 -12.50
CA ASN A 159 -11.15 -12.05 -12.58
C ASN A 159 -12.07 -11.71 -11.37
N ASP A 160 -11.66 -12.08 -10.15
CA ASP A 160 -12.42 -11.77 -8.93
C ASP A 160 -12.01 -10.45 -8.28
N TRP A 161 -10.89 -9.84 -8.70
CA TRP A 161 -10.52 -8.49 -8.27
C TRP A 161 -11.47 -7.48 -8.89
N VAL A 162 -12.14 -6.71 -8.03
CA VAL A 162 -13.24 -5.83 -8.44
C VAL A 162 -12.77 -4.67 -9.32
N ALA A 163 -13.70 -4.15 -10.12
CA ALA A 163 -13.47 -3.04 -11.03
C ALA A 163 -12.91 -1.80 -10.31
N THR A 164 -11.99 -1.09 -10.95
CA THR A 164 -11.39 0.13 -10.40
C THR A 164 -11.02 1.13 -11.47
N ARG A 165 -10.47 2.26 -11.07
CA ARG A 165 -9.99 3.32 -11.97
C ARG A 165 -8.79 2.86 -12.79
N ARG A 166 -8.69 3.34 -14.02
CA ARG A 166 -7.58 3.02 -14.95
C ARG A 166 -6.40 3.96 -14.80
N ILE A 167 -6.34 4.71 -13.70
CA ILE A 167 -5.43 5.84 -13.55
C ILE A 167 -4.79 5.90 -12.18
N TRP A 168 -3.45 6.00 -12.21
CA TRP A 168 -2.58 6.37 -11.10
C TRP A 168 -1.47 7.24 -11.69
N HIS A 169 -1.61 8.57 -11.56
CA HIS A 169 -0.86 9.48 -12.42
C HIS A 169 0.43 10.06 -11.80
N GLN A 170 0.62 9.91 -10.50
CA GLN A 170 1.76 10.49 -9.77
C GLN A 170 2.10 9.68 -8.51
N PHE A 171 3.26 9.98 -7.92
CA PHE A 171 3.72 9.34 -6.69
C PHE A 171 2.78 9.60 -5.51
N ASP A 172 2.43 10.86 -5.26
CA ASP A 172 1.50 11.28 -4.20
C ASP A 172 0.03 11.14 -4.64
N TYR A 173 -0.36 9.93 -5.04
CA TYR A 173 -1.69 9.68 -5.59
C TYR A 173 -2.79 9.74 -4.52
N HIS A 174 -3.88 10.38 -4.91
CA HIS A 174 -5.16 10.38 -4.21
C HIS A 174 -6.25 10.66 -5.23
N ILE A 175 -7.43 10.10 -5.01
CA ILE A 175 -8.44 9.90 -6.06
C ILE A 175 -8.92 11.24 -6.66
N THR A 176 -9.00 12.28 -5.84
CA THR A 176 -9.52 13.59 -6.25
C THR A 176 -8.55 14.44 -7.08
N ASN A 177 -7.27 14.09 -7.17
CA ASN A 177 -6.26 14.92 -7.84
C ASN A 177 -6.25 14.76 -9.37
N ILE A 178 -6.92 13.73 -9.88
CA ILE A 178 -6.99 13.42 -11.30
C ILE A 178 -8.36 12.82 -11.63
N ARG A 179 -8.91 13.16 -12.79
CA ARG A 179 -10.14 12.52 -13.28
C ARG A 179 -9.83 11.26 -14.08
N GLU A 180 -10.83 10.40 -14.24
CA GLU A 180 -10.75 9.16 -15.02
C GLU A 180 -10.34 9.38 -16.49
N ASN A 181 -10.60 10.56 -17.04
CA ASN A 181 -10.16 10.94 -18.39
C ASN A 181 -8.78 11.65 -18.43
N ALA A 182 -7.97 11.47 -17.39
CA ALA A 182 -6.65 12.09 -17.19
C ALA A 182 -6.63 13.63 -17.18
N THR A 183 -7.78 14.30 -17.01
CA THR A 183 -7.80 15.75 -16.81
C THR A 183 -7.64 16.11 -15.34
N VAL A 184 -6.70 17.03 -15.05
CA VAL A 184 -6.53 17.57 -13.69
C VAL A 184 -7.71 18.50 -13.35
N PRO A 185 -8.34 18.36 -12.18
CA PRO A 185 -9.36 19.31 -11.72
C PRO A 185 -8.82 20.72 -11.53
N ARG A 186 -9.54 21.72 -12.04
CA ARG A 186 -9.21 23.13 -11.74
C ARG A 186 -9.34 23.45 -10.25
N PHE A 187 -10.32 22.84 -9.60
CA PHE A 187 -10.55 22.89 -8.17
C PHE A 187 -10.74 21.45 -7.71
N GLU A 188 -9.75 20.95 -7.00
CA GLU A 188 -9.81 19.63 -6.38
C GLU A 188 -10.74 19.67 -5.15
N VAL A 189 -11.59 18.66 -5.03
CA VAL A 189 -12.33 18.41 -3.79
C VAL A 189 -11.35 17.78 -2.80
N PRO A 190 -11.27 18.22 -1.54
CA PRO A 190 -10.40 17.59 -0.57
C PRO A 190 -10.63 16.08 -0.45
N ASN A 191 -9.61 15.25 -0.75
CA ASN A 191 -9.75 13.79 -0.75
C ASN A 191 -10.27 13.26 0.59
N TRP A 192 -9.79 13.84 1.69
CA TRP A 192 -10.17 13.45 3.05
C TRP A 192 -11.64 13.70 3.40
N THR A 193 -12.36 14.50 2.60
CA THR A 193 -13.81 14.71 2.80
C THR A 193 -14.69 13.78 1.97
N VAL A 194 -14.09 12.98 1.08
CA VAL A 194 -14.81 12.10 0.14
C VAL A 194 -14.41 10.64 0.34
N TYR A 195 -13.11 10.36 0.26
CA TYR A 195 -12.58 8.99 0.31
C TYR A 195 -11.75 8.71 1.56
N ASN A 196 -11.25 9.75 2.24
CA ASN A 196 -10.44 9.62 3.45
C ASN A 196 -9.27 8.62 3.36
N ASN A 197 -8.68 8.53 2.16
CA ASN A 197 -7.58 7.61 1.86
C ASN A 197 -6.40 8.32 1.18
N PHE A 198 -5.28 7.63 1.03
CA PHE A 198 -4.07 8.13 0.34
C PHE A 198 -3.23 6.94 -0.13
N LEU A 199 -2.63 7.03 -1.33
CA LEU A 199 -2.02 5.87 -2.02
C LEU A 199 -2.99 4.68 -2.15
N ALA A 200 -4.25 4.97 -2.42
CA ALA A 200 -5.28 3.96 -2.61
C ALA A 200 -6.22 4.33 -3.75
N ASN A 201 -6.55 3.35 -4.59
CA ASN A 201 -7.70 3.43 -5.48
C ASN A 201 -8.94 2.88 -4.78
N GLN A 202 -10.12 3.06 -5.37
CA GLN A 202 -11.38 2.60 -4.78
C GLN A 202 -12.09 1.68 -5.77
N PRO A 203 -12.71 0.61 -5.28
CA PRO A 203 -13.53 -0.24 -6.12
C PRO A 203 -14.72 0.56 -6.67
N PHE A 204 -15.12 0.32 -7.91
CA PHE A 204 -16.40 0.78 -8.41
C PHE A 204 -17.47 -0.09 -7.77
N CYS A 205 -18.22 0.51 -6.83
CA CYS A 205 -19.20 -0.14 -5.96
C CYS A 205 -19.93 -1.34 -6.60
N GLN A 206 -20.08 -2.42 -5.83
CA GLN A 206 -21.28 -3.27 -5.91
C GLN A 206 -22.17 -3.05 -4.69
#